data_AF-A0A6A4SWC4-F1
#
_entry.id   AF-A0A6A4SWC4-F1
#
_cell.length_a   1.000
_cell.length_b   1.000
_cell.length_c   1.000
_cell.angle_alpha   90.00
_cell.angle_beta   90.00
_cell.angle_gamma   90.00
#
_symmetry.space_group_name_H-M   'P 1'
#
loop_
_entity.id
_entity.type
_entity.pdbx_description
1 polymer ?
#
loop_
_entity_poly.entity_id
_entity_poly.type
_entity_poly.pdbx_seq_one_letter_code
_entity_poly.pdbx_strand_id
1 'polypeptide(L)'
;MNKRHTEGLNSCTAPTSAAARDLKLHYFIWRYRKHQNCFDRSSLSRSKRVFGEKGVNESTKRVDPPLPSLRKHSGGLEICRQSVLFAFRTPTPAYPSWGPLPQLGVKYQISILCFPNIQLFSFNNLISSFPDIFICFVVKHLVKIVDASEPVGERSSGQKSRRSPLQTLYDGDQIESAVQGIHHGRRELLEEACHSYTRKRRVLIPEDLKHVIVDDQHGLLYCYVPKVACTNWKRVLMVLTGVAGSHRDPLAIPANEAHVAGNLRTLSEYSTSQINQRLRTYLKFIFVREPFERLVSAYRNKFTRSYNTAFHKRYGTKIVRRHRPDPQPEALEQGNDVSFEEFVYYLVDPATQREEPFNEHWERVHSLCHPCLIHYDVVGKYETLEQDSRYVLQLAGVEDQVSFPASSKSTRTTGDMAAQFFQNINPFYQKKLYNLYRMDFLLFNYSIPAYLKFR
;
A
#
# COMPACT_ATOMS: atom_id res chain seq x y z
N MET A 1 54.19 -33.84 12.81
CA MET A 1 54.67 -35.02 13.56
C MET A 1 54.95 -34.63 14.99
N ASN A 2 54.11 -34.99 15.98
CA ASN A 2 54.58 -35.73 17.15
C ASN A 2 53.41 -36.38 17.93
N LYS A 3 53.73 -37.44 18.68
CA LYS A 3 52.84 -38.28 19.53
C LYS A 3 52.80 -37.70 20.97
N ARG A 4 51.96 -38.11 21.94
CA ARG A 4 50.67 -38.86 22.10
C ARG A 4 50.41 -38.95 23.64
N HIS A 5 49.24 -39.45 24.07
CA HIS A 5 48.83 -39.95 25.42
C HIS A 5 47.98 -38.96 26.28
N THR A 6 46.66 -39.16 26.48
CA THR A 6 45.89 -40.17 27.30
C THR A 6 45.98 -39.89 28.80
N GLU A 7 44.96 -40.00 29.67
CA GLU A 7 43.56 -40.50 29.69
C GLU A 7 42.84 -39.79 30.89
N GLY A 8 41.54 -39.89 31.20
CA GLY A 8 40.47 -40.76 30.69
C GLY A 8 39.10 -40.47 31.33
N LEU A 9 38.21 -41.47 31.25
CA LEU A 9 36.76 -41.46 31.54
C LEU A 9 36.36 -41.06 32.97
N ASN A 10 35.10 -40.61 33.10
CA ASN A 10 34.15 -41.29 34.00
C ASN A 10 32.68 -41.11 33.58
N SER A 11 31.92 -42.20 33.67
CA SER A 11 30.50 -42.29 33.32
C SER A 11 29.70 -42.85 34.50
N CYS A 12 28.52 -42.31 34.81
CA CYS A 12 27.54 -42.97 35.68
C CYS A 12 26.11 -42.83 35.14
N THR A 13 25.31 -43.87 35.34
CA THR A 13 23.96 -44.08 34.81
C THR A 13 22.84 -43.62 35.75
N ALA A 14 21.60 -43.60 35.23
CA ALA A 14 20.38 -43.21 35.95
C ALA A 14 20.01 -44.12 37.14
N PRO A 15 19.02 -43.70 37.96
CA PRO A 15 17.72 -44.39 37.82
C PRO A 15 16.47 -43.49 37.81
N THR A 16 15.34 -44.16 37.56
CA THR A 16 13.96 -43.71 37.33
C THR A 16 13.24 -43.01 38.51
N SER A 17 12.32 -42.08 38.21
CA SER A 17 10.89 -42.18 38.59
C SER A 17 10.05 -41.03 37.99
N ALA A 18 8.74 -41.19 37.91
CA ALA A 18 7.83 -40.31 37.16
C ALA A 18 7.04 -39.34 38.06
N ALA A 19 6.81 -38.12 37.59
CA ALA A 19 5.68 -37.26 37.99
C ALA A 19 5.39 -36.20 36.91
N ALA A 20 4.28 -36.32 36.19
CA ALA A 20 3.82 -35.31 35.24
C ALA A 20 2.95 -34.25 35.95
N ARG A 21 3.29 -32.96 35.82
CA ARG A 21 2.39 -31.84 36.16
C ARG A 21 2.61 -30.61 35.26
N ASP A 22 1.58 -30.34 34.45
CA ASP A 22 1.07 -29.04 33.98
C ASP A 22 2.04 -27.87 33.68
N LEU A 23 2.33 -27.69 32.39
CA LEU A 23 2.65 -26.38 31.81
C LEU A 23 1.36 -25.56 31.65
N LYS A 24 1.13 -24.58 32.54
CA LYS A 24 0.05 -23.59 32.39
C LYS A 24 0.40 -22.56 31.31
N LEU A 25 -0.25 -22.67 30.16
CA LEU A 25 -0.23 -21.65 29.12
C LEU A 25 -1.15 -20.48 29.52
N HIS A 26 -0.60 -19.26 29.61
CA HIS A 26 -1.38 -18.06 29.94
C HIS A 26 -2.26 -17.61 28.76
N TYR A 27 -3.58 -17.69 28.92
CA TYR A 27 -4.55 -16.95 28.12
C TYR A 27 -5.42 -16.09 29.03
N PHE A 28 -5.48 -14.77 28.77
CA PHE A 28 -6.36 -13.86 29.47
C PHE A 28 -7.79 -13.95 28.93
N ILE A 29 -8.72 -14.45 29.74
CA ILE A 29 -10.16 -14.22 29.56
C ILE A 29 -10.64 -13.46 30.81
N TRP A 30 -11.09 -12.22 30.61
CA TRP A 30 -11.53 -11.37 31.71
C TRP A 30 -12.98 -11.72 32.08
N ARG A 31 -13.16 -12.32 33.27
CA ARG A 31 -14.49 -12.69 33.80
C ARG A 31 -14.81 -11.78 34.98
N TYR A 32 -15.76 -10.87 34.80
CA TYR A 32 -16.19 -9.95 35.85
C TYR A 32 -16.81 -10.73 37.02
N ARG A 33 -16.27 -10.57 38.23
CA ARG A 33 -16.91 -11.06 39.47
C ARG A 33 -16.80 -9.99 40.55
N LYS A 34 -17.96 -9.58 41.06
CA LYS A 34 -18.14 -8.52 42.06
C LYS A 34 -17.97 -9.11 43.46
N HIS A 35 -17.03 -8.62 44.27
CA HIS A 35 -17.27 -8.19 45.66
C HIS A 35 -16.01 -7.62 46.35
N GLN A 36 -16.29 -6.78 47.34
CA GLN A 36 -15.43 -6.07 48.29
C GLN A 36 -14.10 -6.75 48.71
N ASN A 37 -13.03 -5.96 48.78
CA ASN A 37 -12.57 -5.40 50.06
C ASN A 37 -11.49 -4.33 49.86
N CYS A 38 -11.66 -3.18 50.50
CA CYS A 38 -10.57 -2.20 50.65
C CYS A 38 -9.76 -2.57 51.90
N PHE A 39 -8.43 -2.63 51.77
CA PHE A 39 -7.55 -2.41 52.91
C PHE A 39 -6.32 -1.62 52.48
N ASP A 40 -5.85 -0.81 53.41
CA ASP A 40 -4.93 0.31 53.22
C ASP A 40 -3.54 -0.05 53.78
N ARG A 41 -2.45 0.40 53.11
CA ARG A 41 -1.25 0.91 53.80
C ARG A 41 -0.16 1.52 52.93
N SER A 42 0.47 2.54 53.53
CA SER A 42 1.85 3.04 53.36
C SER A 42 2.24 3.62 52.00
N SER A 43 2.46 4.94 51.80
CA SER A 43 3.24 5.97 52.53
C SER A 43 4.72 6.06 52.15
N LEU A 44 5.15 7.20 51.60
CA LEU A 44 6.15 8.11 52.21
C LEU A 44 6.27 9.42 51.40
N SER A 45 6.98 10.42 51.95
CA SER A 45 6.74 11.85 51.64
C SER A 45 8.00 12.74 51.73
N ARG A 46 7.85 14.03 51.35
CA ARG A 46 8.81 15.18 51.43
C ARG A 46 9.89 15.22 50.34
N SER A 47 10.42 16.39 49.89
CA SER A 47 10.34 17.82 50.35
C SER A 47 10.48 18.76 49.12
N LYS A 48 9.78 19.92 48.96
CA LYS A 48 10.12 21.32 49.42
C LYS A 48 11.58 21.76 49.14
N ARG A 49 11.97 22.95 48.60
CA ARG A 49 11.49 24.38 48.54
C ARG A 49 12.02 25.06 47.23
N VAL A 50 11.95 26.38 46.89
CA VAL A 50 10.95 27.51 46.85
C VAL A 50 11.69 28.83 46.42
N PHE A 51 10.97 29.87 45.91
CA PHE A 51 11.40 31.19 45.34
C PHE A 51 11.87 31.18 43.86
N GLY A 52 11.59 32.16 42.97
CA GLY A 52 10.81 33.43 42.95
C GLY A 52 10.75 33.95 41.47
N GLU A 53 10.18 35.09 41.05
CA GLU A 53 9.38 36.18 41.63
C GLU A 53 8.61 36.97 40.52
N LYS A 54 7.70 37.89 40.89
CA LYS A 54 7.14 39.09 40.18
C LYS A 54 6.89 39.15 38.64
N GLY A 55 5.69 39.65 38.29
CA GLY A 55 5.40 40.29 36.98
C GLY A 55 3.92 40.67 36.82
N VAL A 56 3.61 41.98 36.80
CA VAL A 56 2.25 42.53 36.61
C VAL A 56 2.26 43.53 35.45
N ASN A 57 1.29 43.42 34.54
CA ASN A 57 0.59 44.49 33.80
C ASN A 57 -0.46 43.81 32.90
N GLU A 58 -1.76 44.01 33.11
CA GLU A 58 -2.58 45.18 32.73
C GLU A 58 -3.14 45.04 31.30
N SER A 59 -4.46 44.82 31.21
CA SER A 59 -5.21 44.71 29.94
C SER A 59 -6.63 45.28 30.07
N THR A 60 -7.16 45.82 28.98
CA THR A 60 -8.23 46.82 28.93
C THR A 60 -9.68 46.30 28.94
N LYS A 61 -10.63 47.21 29.26
CA LYS A 61 -12.09 46.96 29.42
C LYS A 61 -12.88 46.87 28.11
N ARG A 62 -13.91 46.00 28.09
CA ARG A 62 -15.29 46.13 27.52
C ARG A 62 -16.03 44.81 27.81
N VAL A 63 -16.98 44.72 28.76
CA VAL A 63 -18.41 45.14 28.73
C VAL A 63 -19.28 44.29 27.77
N ASP A 64 -19.99 43.31 28.34
CA ASP A 64 -21.09 42.53 27.74
C ASP A 64 -22.43 43.32 27.75
N PRO A 65 -23.49 42.83 27.08
CA PRO A 65 -24.68 42.37 27.83
C PRO A 65 -25.32 41.09 27.17
N PRO A 66 -26.49 40.55 27.60
CA PRO A 66 -26.55 39.20 28.18
C PRO A 66 -27.50 38.23 27.44
N LEU A 67 -27.61 36.97 27.89
CA LEU A 67 -28.77 36.03 27.75
C LEU A 67 -28.52 34.80 28.66
N PRO A 68 -29.50 33.93 28.99
CA PRO A 68 -29.76 33.61 30.39
C PRO A 68 -29.57 32.15 30.82
N SER A 69 -29.56 31.96 32.14
CA SER A 69 -29.54 30.66 32.81
C SER A 69 -30.75 29.78 32.51
N LEU A 70 -30.52 28.48 32.27
CA LEU A 70 -31.57 27.44 32.32
C LEU A 70 -31.27 26.39 33.40
N ARG A 71 -32.34 25.88 34.00
CA ARG A 71 -32.33 25.09 35.25
C ARG A 71 -31.96 23.63 35.03
N LYS A 72 -31.47 22.99 36.09
CA LYS A 72 -31.44 21.52 36.23
C LYS A 72 -32.86 20.96 36.09
N HIS A 73 -33.01 19.88 35.32
CA HIS A 73 -33.99 18.84 35.60
C HIS A 73 -33.40 17.46 35.35
N SER A 74 -33.77 16.53 36.23
CA SER A 74 -33.42 15.10 36.22
C SER A 74 -34.22 14.34 35.16
N GLY A 75 -33.59 13.41 34.46
CA GLY A 75 -34.28 12.50 33.53
C GLY A 75 -33.33 11.69 32.65
N GLY A 76 -32.74 10.63 33.20
CA GLY A 76 -32.12 9.60 32.38
C GLY A 76 -33.18 8.67 31.82
N LEU A 77 -33.23 8.50 30.49
CA LEU A 77 -34.12 7.55 29.84
C LEU A 77 -33.33 6.32 29.38
N GLU A 78 -33.43 5.22 30.12
CA GLU A 78 -33.13 3.90 29.60
C GLU A 78 -34.31 3.43 28.75
N ILE A 79 -34.05 2.97 27.51
CA ILE A 79 -35.06 2.26 26.73
C ILE A 79 -34.65 0.79 26.65
N CYS A 80 -35.23 -0.01 27.55
CA CYS A 80 -35.35 -1.45 27.36
C CYS A 80 -36.25 -1.72 26.15
N ARG A 81 -35.81 -2.61 25.24
CA ARG A 81 -36.71 -3.33 24.33
C ARG A 81 -36.57 -4.84 24.52
N GLN A 82 -37.50 -5.38 25.31
CA GLN A 82 -37.95 -6.77 25.15
C GLN A 82 -38.92 -6.84 23.96
N SER A 83 -38.86 -7.95 23.22
CA SER A 83 -39.91 -8.46 22.32
C SER A 83 -39.57 -9.95 22.11
N VAL A 84 -40.10 -10.87 22.91
CA VAL A 84 -41.46 -11.45 22.82
C VAL A 84 -41.69 -12.08 21.44
N LEU A 85 -41.73 -13.43 21.41
CA LEU A 85 -42.18 -14.18 20.25
C LEU A 85 -43.67 -13.95 20.02
N PHE A 86 -44.07 -13.67 18.78
CA PHE A 86 -45.42 -13.93 18.30
C PHE A 86 -45.39 -15.07 17.29
N ALA A 87 -46.06 -16.17 17.63
CA ALA A 87 -46.36 -17.24 16.68
C ALA A 87 -47.71 -16.93 16.04
N PHE A 88 -47.74 -16.71 14.72
CA PHE A 88 -48.99 -16.63 13.96
C PHE A 88 -49.21 -17.92 13.17
N ARG A 89 -50.32 -18.58 13.49
CA ARG A 89 -50.86 -19.75 12.80
C ARG A 89 -52.05 -19.27 11.98
N THR A 90 -51.97 -19.30 10.66
CA THR A 90 -53.07 -18.87 9.77
C THR A 90 -53.82 -20.09 9.20
N PRO A 91 -55.16 -20.14 9.30
CA PRO A 91 -55.97 -21.18 8.67
C PRO A 91 -56.33 -20.82 7.21
N THR A 92 -56.58 -21.84 6.39
CA THR A 92 -57.30 -21.73 5.09
C THR A 92 -58.81 -21.64 5.34
N PRO A 93 -59.59 -20.86 4.55
CA PRO A 93 -60.20 -21.44 3.33
C PRO A 93 -60.53 -20.49 2.13
N ALA A 94 -60.79 -21.11 0.97
CA ALA A 94 -61.69 -20.74 -0.17
C ALA A 94 -61.52 -19.43 -1.01
N TYR A 95 -61.14 -19.62 -2.30
CA TYR A 95 -61.59 -19.07 -3.62
C TYR A 95 -62.36 -17.72 -3.77
N PRO A 96 -62.40 -17.04 -4.97
CA PRO A 96 -62.04 -17.53 -6.33
C PRO A 96 -61.19 -16.63 -7.29
N SER A 97 -60.64 -17.28 -8.33
CA SER A 97 -60.32 -16.84 -9.72
C SER A 97 -59.84 -15.42 -10.08
N TRP A 98 -58.64 -15.31 -10.68
CA TRP A 98 -58.33 -14.55 -11.92
C TRP A 98 -57.13 -15.21 -12.65
N GLY A 99 -56.92 -14.91 -13.95
CA GLY A 99 -56.14 -15.74 -14.90
C GLY A 99 -54.60 -15.71 -14.86
N PRO A 100 -53.92 -16.43 -15.77
CA PRO A 100 -52.48 -16.70 -15.70
C PRO A 100 -51.59 -15.58 -16.26
N LEU A 101 -50.47 -15.34 -15.57
CA LEU A 101 -49.33 -14.53 -16.04
C LEU A 101 -48.05 -15.40 -16.08
N PRO A 102 -47.04 -15.05 -16.91
CA PRO A 102 -46.02 -16.00 -17.35
C PRO A 102 -45.01 -16.38 -16.26
N GLN A 103 -44.51 -17.62 -16.33
CA GLN A 103 -43.56 -18.16 -15.36
C GLN A 103 -42.16 -17.57 -15.53
N LEU A 104 -41.77 -16.68 -14.60
CA LEU A 104 -40.37 -16.33 -14.35
C LEU A 104 -39.68 -17.48 -13.61
N GLY A 105 -38.98 -18.33 -14.37
CA GLY A 105 -38.25 -19.47 -13.82
C GLY A 105 -37.00 -19.06 -13.03
N VAL A 106 -37.13 -18.96 -11.71
CA VAL A 106 -35.98 -18.72 -10.80
C VAL A 106 -35.18 -20.01 -10.64
N LYS A 107 -33.94 -20.04 -11.15
CA LYS A 107 -32.97 -21.10 -10.86
C LYS A 107 -32.19 -20.75 -9.60
N TYR A 108 -32.21 -21.64 -8.61
CA TYR A 108 -31.33 -21.59 -7.44
C TYR A 108 -30.14 -22.53 -7.64
N GLN A 109 -28.93 -22.03 -7.46
CA GLN A 109 -27.71 -22.85 -7.49
C GLN A 109 -27.19 -23.04 -6.06
N ILE A 110 -27.26 -24.28 -5.56
CA ILE A 110 -26.71 -24.67 -4.25
C ILE A 110 -25.28 -25.16 -4.47
N SER A 111 -24.31 -24.54 -3.79
CA SER A 111 -22.92 -24.99 -3.77
C SER A 111 -22.60 -25.54 -2.38
N ILE A 112 -22.26 -26.83 -2.31
CA ILE A 112 -21.85 -27.50 -1.07
C ILE A 112 -20.32 -27.61 -1.09
N LEU A 113 -19.65 -27.07 -0.07
CA LEU A 113 -18.21 -27.22 0.13
C LEU A 113 -17.96 -28.23 1.25
N CYS A 114 -17.34 -29.36 0.90
CA CYS A 114 -16.85 -30.35 1.85
C CYS A 114 -15.32 -30.36 1.83
N PHE A 115 -14.69 -30.27 3.01
CA PHE A 115 -13.24 -30.38 3.16
C PHE A 115 -12.89 -31.75 3.78
N PRO A 116 -12.00 -32.55 3.17
CA PRO A 116 -11.47 -33.75 3.80
C PRO A 116 -10.31 -33.40 4.76
N ASN A 117 -10.28 -34.10 5.90
CA ASN A 117 -9.15 -34.23 6.83
C ASN A 117 -8.57 -32.95 7.48
N ILE A 118 -9.02 -32.67 8.70
CA ILE A 118 -8.18 -32.06 9.74
C ILE A 118 -7.93 -33.12 10.81
N GLN A 119 -6.71 -33.68 10.84
CA GLN A 119 -6.28 -34.56 11.94
C GLN A 119 -6.00 -33.71 13.19
N LEU A 120 -6.90 -33.77 14.17
CA LEU A 120 -6.61 -33.35 15.53
C LEU A 120 -6.02 -34.55 16.28
N PHE A 121 -4.75 -34.45 16.67
CA PHE A 121 -4.13 -35.39 17.61
C PHE A 121 -4.88 -35.34 18.94
N SER A 122 -5.48 -36.45 19.35
CA SER A 122 -6.06 -36.64 20.68
C SER A 122 -5.28 -37.71 21.42
N PHE A 123 -4.95 -37.45 22.69
CA PHE A 123 -4.40 -38.47 23.57
C PHE A 123 -5.50 -39.44 24.02
N ASN A 124 -5.13 -40.72 24.10
CA ASN A 124 -5.82 -41.86 24.75
C ASN A 124 -6.71 -41.47 25.96
N ASN A 125 -7.83 -42.13 26.26
CA ASN A 125 -8.31 -43.44 25.82
C ASN A 125 -9.83 -43.63 26.12
N LEU A 126 -10.38 -44.76 25.63
CA LEU A 126 -11.63 -45.44 26.04
C LEU A 126 -13.02 -45.00 25.51
N ILE A 127 -13.72 -46.02 24.98
CA ILE A 127 -15.19 -46.24 24.87
C ILE A 127 -15.91 -45.85 23.55
N SER A 128 -16.09 -46.92 22.74
CA SER A 128 -17.19 -47.27 21.82
C SER A 128 -17.78 -46.26 20.81
N SER A 129 -17.48 -46.53 19.53
CA SER A 129 -18.44 -46.82 18.45
C SER A 129 -19.77 -46.03 18.36
N PHE A 130 -19.89 -45.14 17.36
CA PHE A 130 -20.98 -45.08 16.36
C PHE A 130 -20.52 -44.20 15.16
N PRO A 131 -21.03 -44.40 13.93
CA PRO A 131 -20.46 -43.78 12.72
C PRO A 131 -21.03 -42.39 12.37
N ASP A 132 -20.26 -41.67 11.56
CA ASP A 132 -20.63 -40.56 10.67
C ASP A 132 -21.41 -39.36 11.24
N ILE A 133 -20.68 -38.31 11.66
CA ILE A 133 -21.20 -36.94 11.82
C ILE A 133 -20.49 -36.00 10.85
N PHE A 134 -21.17 -35.63 9.77
CA PHE A 134 -20.76 -34.53 8.89
C PHE A 134 -21.29 -33.20 9.42
N ILE A 135 -20.40 -32.27 9.79
CA ILE A 135 -20.78 -30.90 10.18
C ILE A 135 -20.92 -30.04 8.93
N CYS A 136 -22.14 -29.92 8.42
CA CYS A 136 -22.47 -29.01 7.31
C CYS A 136 -22.82 -27.60 7.83
N PHE A 137 -21.96 -26.62 7.55
CA PHE A 137 -22.28 -25.21 7.78
C PHE A 137 -23.18 -24.65 6.67
N VAL A 138 -24.47 -24.50 6.94
CA VAL A 138 -25.40 -23.79 6.04
C VAL A 138 -25.28 -22.28 6.24
N VAL A 139 -24.37 -21.64 5.51
CA VAL A 139 -24.29 -20.17 5.45
C VAL A 139 -25.40 -19.63 4.54
N LYS A 140 -26.52 -19.18 5.13
CA LYS A 140 -27.56 -18.44 4.41
C LYS A 140 -27.08 -17.02 4.04
N HIS A 141 -26.39 -16.88 2.92
CA HIS A 141 -26.30 -15.60 2.23
C HIS A 141 -27.50 -15.42 1.30
N LEU A 142 -28.53 -14.71 1.80
CA LEU A 142 -29.58 -14.15 0.97
C LEU A 142 -29.04 -12.94 0.20
N VAL A 143 -28.31 -13.20 -0.89
CA VAL A 143 -27.96 -12.14 -1.85
C VAL A 143 -29.20 -11.85 -2.69
N LYS A 144 -29.84 -10.72 -2.41
CA LYS A 144 -30.90 -10.17 -3.27
C LYS A 144 -30.22 -9.53 -4.49
N ILE A 145 -30.05 -10.30 -5.57
CA ILE A 145 -29.66 -9.72 -6.86
C ILE A 145 -30.84 -8.88 -7.34
N VAL A 146 -30.72 -7.56 -7.17
CA VAL A 146 -31.55 -6.59 -7.88
C VAL A 146 -30.70 -6.12 -9.04
N ASP A 147 -31.01 -6.61 -10.24
CA ASP A 147 -30.47 -6.03 -11.46
C ASP A 147 -31.09 -4.64 -11.65
N ALA A 148 -30.42 -3.63 -11.10
CA ALA A 148 -30.62 -2.25 -11.47
C ALA A 148 -29.91 -1.98 -12.81
N SER A 149 -30.47 -2.53 -13.90
CA SER A 149 -30.08 -2.13 -15.25
C SER A 149 -30.70 -0.77 -15.56
N GLU A 150 -29.89 0.30 -15.46
CA GLU A 150 -30.24 1.55 -16.13
C GLU A 150 -30.28 1.32 -17.66
N PRO A 151 -31.18 1.98 -18.40
CA PRO A 151 -31.38 1.71 -19.81
C PRO A 151 -30.20 2.21 -20.65
N VAL A 152 -29.33 1.29 -21.05
CA VAL A 152 -28.35 1.53 -22.12
C VAL A 152 -29.12 1.73 -23.42
N GLY A 153 -29.05 2.95 -23.98
CA GLY A 153 -29.68 3.28 -25.25
C GLY A 153 -29.21 2.38 -26.40
N GLU A 154 -30.12 2.08 -27.32
CA GLU A 154 -29.90 1.18 -28.45
C GLU A 154 -28.64 1.55 -29.24
N ARG A 155 -27.67 0.62 -29.31
CA ARG A 155 -26.60 0.66 -30.31
C ARG A 155 -26.91 -0.31 -31.43
N SER A 156 -27.04 0.23 -32.63
CA SER A 156 -27.16 -0.57 -33.85
C SER A 156 -25.92 -1.44 -34.10
N SER A 157 -26.20 -2.64 -34.62
CA SER A 157 -25.33 -3.54 -35.39
C SER A 157 -23.82 -3.26 -35.50
N GLY A 158 -23.00 -4.26 -35.12
CA GLY A 158 -21.78 -4.53 -35.90
C GLY A 158 -20.41 -4.21 -35.30
N GLN A 159 -20.25 -4.15 -33.98
CA GLN A 159 -18.91 -4.19 -33.37
C GLN A 159 -18.60 -5.58 -32.82
N LYS A 160 -17.57 -6.25 -33.37
CA LYS A 160 -16.92 -7.38 -32.68
C LYS A 160 -16.43 -6.87 -31.33
N SER A 161 -16.68 -7.61 -30.25
CA SER A 161 -16.20 -7.24 -28.92
C SER A 161 -14.68 -7.06 -28.94
N ARG A 162 -14.19 -5.84 -28.74
CA ARG A 162 -12.76 -5.57 -28.59
C ARG A 162 -12.29 -6.29 -27.32
N ARG A 163 -11.25 -7.13 -27.44
CA ARG A 163 -10.59 -7.75 -26.28
C ARG A 163 -10.11 -6.65 -25.33
N SER A 164 -10.21 -6.86 -24.02
CA SER A 164 -9.61 -5.95 -23.05
C SER A 164 -8.08 -5.98 -23.16
N PRO A 165 -7.35 -4.96 -22.69
CA PRO A 165 -5.88 -4.98 -22.76
C PRO A 165 -5.24 -6.14 -21.99
N LEU A 166 -5.91 -6.58 -20.92
CA LEU A 166 -5.52 -7.75 -20.16
C LEU A 166 -5.76 -9.05 -20.95
N GLN A 167 -6.89 -9.17 -21.66
CA GLN A 167 -7.13 -10.29 -22.58
C GLN A 167 -6.14 -10.29 -23.74
N THR A 168 -5.85 -9.14 -24.35
CA THR A 168 -4.85 -9.02 -25.43
C THR A 168 -3.46 -9.51 -25.01
N LEU A 169 -3.08 -9.33 -23.73
CA LEU A 169 -1.81 -9.82 -23.19
C LEU A 169 -1.76 -11.35 -23.05
N TYR A 170 -2.85 -12.01 -22.64
CA TYR A 170 -2.90 -13.46 -22.38
C TYR A 170 -3.39 -14.28 -23.60
N ASP A 171 -4.23 -13.71 -24.46
CA ASP A 171 -4.86 -14.36 -25.63
C ASP A 171 -4.13 -14.04 -26.96
N GLY A 172 -2.96 -13.41 -26.92
CA GLY A 172 -2.22 -12.98 -28.11
C GLY A 172 -1.73 -14.15 -28.96
N ASP A 173 -2.11 -14.18 -30.25
CA ASP A 173 -1.80 -15.28 -31.17
C ASP A 173 -0.28 -15.41 -31.46
N GLN A 174 0.33 -16.46 -30.91
CA GLN A 174 1.51 -17.26 -31.35
C GLN A 174 2.72 -16.62 -32.05
N ILE A 175 2.88 -15.30 -32.08
CA ILE A 175 4.15 -14.62 -32.37
C ILE A 175 4.51 -13.80 -31.13
N GLU A 176 5.17 -14.46 -30.19
CA GLU A 176 5.71 -13.81 -29.00
C GLU A 176 6.76 -12.78 -29.45
N SER A 177 6.37 -11.51 -29.49
CA SER A 177 7.30 -10.43 -29.81
C SER A 177 8.41 -10.41 -28.77
N ALA A 178 9.64 -10.05 -29.17
CA ALA A 178 10.75 -9.95 -28.23
C ALA A 178 10.44 -9.02 -27.03
N VAL A 179 9.58 -8.01 -27.23
CA VAL A 179 9.10 -7.11 -26.18
C VAL A 179 8.16 -7.81 -25.18
N GLN A 180 7.25 -8.65 -25.68
CA GLN A 180 6.38 -9.48 -24.83
C GLN A 180 7.19 -10.44 -23.96
N GLY A 181 8.17 -11.14 -24.55
CA GLY A 181 9.07 -12.04 -23.79
C GLY A 181 9.90 -11.29 -22.73
N ILE A 182 10.37 -10.08 -23.03
CA ILE A 182 11.05 -9.20 -22.05
C ILE A 182 10.13 -8.85 -20.88
N HIS A 183 8.87 -8.46 -21.13
CA HIS A 183 7.94 -8.14 -20.06
C HIS A 183 7.46 -9.37 -19.28
N HIS A 184 7.35 -10.53 -19.94
CA HIS A 184 7.06 -11.81 -19.31
C HIS A 184 8.15 -12.16 -18.29
N GLY A 185 9.42 -12.23 -18.70
CA GLY A 185 10.53 -12.55 -17.80
C GLY A 185 10.71 -11.52 -16.67
N ARG A 186 10.42 -10.23 -16.91
CA ARG A 186 10.41 -9.22 -15.83
C ARG A 186 9.31 -9.45 -14.80
N ARG A 187 8.15 -9.96 -15.21
CA ARG A 187 7.03 -10.30 -14.33
C ARG A 187 7.34 -11.55 -13.51
N GLU A 188 7.86 -12.61 -14.13
CA GLU A 188 8.29 -13.83 -13.44
C GLU A 188 9.36 -13.54 -12.37
N LEU A 189 10.41 -12.79 -12.72
CA LEU A 189 11.45 -12.38 -11.77
C LEU A 189 10.91 -11.57 -10.58
N LEU A 190 9.92 -10.70 -10.83
CA LEU A 190 9.27 -9.93 -9.77
C LEU A 190 8.46 -10.83 -8.84
N GLU A 191 7.70 -11.77 -9.40
CA GLU A 191 6.94 -12.77 -8.64
C GLU A 191 7.86 -13.66 -7.78
N GLU A 192 8.95 -14.20 -8.37
CA GLU A 192 9.95 -15.01 -7.68
C GLU A 192 10.61 -14.25 -6.52
N ALA A 193 11.02 -13.00 -6.76
CA ALA A 193 11.61 -12.14 -5.74
C ALA A 193 10.60 -11.81 -4.62
N CYS A 194 9.33 -11.56 -4.97
CA CYS A 194 8.26 -11.37 -4.00
C CYS A 194 8.03 -12.63 -3.14
N HIS A 195 7.97 -13.82 -3.74
CA HIS A 195 7.85 -15.09 -3.02
C HIS A 195 9.04 -15.36 -2.09
N SER A 196 10.26 -15.08 -2.55
CA SER A 196 11.49 -15.34 -1.80
C SER A 196 11.68 -14.39 -0.60
N TYR A 197 11.36 -13.10 -0.78
CA TYR A 197 11.71 -12.06 0.20
C TYR A 197 10.52 -11.49 0.99
N THR A 198 9.26 -11.72 0.59
CA THR A 198 8.08 -11.20 1.31
C THR A 198 7.23 -12.31 1.96
N ARG A 199 7.41 -12.50 3.27
CA ARG A 199 6.73 -13.57 4.03
C ARG A 199 5.38 -13.17 4.65
N LYS A 200 5.04 -11.88 4.67
CA LYS A 200 3.82 -11.37 5.32
C LYS A 200 2.82 -10.89 4.27
N ARG A 201 1.84 -11.73 3.93
CA ARG A 201 0.63 -11.29 3.24
C ARG A 201 -0.20 -10.44 4.20
N ARG A 202 -0.33 -9.15 3.90
CA ARG A 202 -1.31 -8.25 4.51
C ARG A 202 -2.36 -7.87 3.48
N VAL A 203 -3.54 -7.47 3.93
CA VAL A 203 -4.57 -6.93 3.05
C VAL A 203 -4.14 -5.54 2.56
N LEU A 204 -4.44 -5.23 1.29
CA LEU A 204 -4.31 -3.88 0.74
C LEU A 204 -5.34 -2.94 1.40
N ILE A 205 -4.88 -1.77 1.84
CA ILE A 205 -5.73 -0.68 2.34
C ILE A 205 -5.76 0.46 1.30
N PRO A 206 -6.77 1.34 1.29
CA PRO A 206 -6.85 2.43 0.30
C PRO A 206 -5.61 3.33 0.24
N GLU A 207 -4.89 3.52 1.34
CA GLU A 207 -3.62 4.25 1.40
C GLU A 207 -2.57 3.69 0.43
N ASP A 208 -2.49 2.36 0.31
CA ASP A 208 -1.57 1.64 -0.57
C ASP A 208 -1.84 1.91 -2.07
N LEU A 209 -3.03 2.44 -2.39
CA LEU A 209 -3.55 2.57 -3.74
C LEU A 209 -3.56 4.02 -4.25
N LYS A 210 -3.06 4.98 -3.45
CA LYS A 210 -2.94 6.40 -3.83
C LYS A 210 -1.99 6.65 -5.01
N HIS A 211 -1.06 5.73 -5.25
CA HIS A 211 -0.15 5.80 -6.40
C HIS A 211 -0.70 5.14 -7.67
N VAL A 212 -1.84 4.44 -7.59
CA VAL A 212 -2.45 3.75 -8.74
C VAL A 212 -3.50 4.65 -9.38
N ILE A 213 -3.22 5.19 -10.56
CA ILE A 213 -4.17 5.95 -11.38
C ILE A 213 -5.05 4.97 -12.16
N VAL A 214 -6.33 5.32 -12.30
CA VAL A 214 -7.34 4.53 -13.01
C VAL A 214 -7.72 5.19 -14.34
N ASP A 215 -7.71 4.41 -15.41
CA ASP A 215 -8.41 4.72 -16.66
C ASP A 215 -9.52 3.68 -16.86
N ASP A 216 -10.76 4.08 -16.52
CA ASP A 216 -11.94 3.23 -16.65
C ASP A 216 -12.39 3.05 -18.12
N GLN A 217 -11.97 3.93 -19.05
CA GLN A 217 -12.34 3.87 -20.47
C GLN A 217 -11.54 2.82 -21.22
N HIS A 218 -10.24 2.73 -20.92
CA HIS A 218 -9.32 1.77 -21.54
C HIS A 218 -9.04 0.54 -20.67
N GLY A 219 -9.50 0.53 -19.41
CA GLY A 219 -9.28 -0.59 -18.49
C GLY A 219 -7.83 -0.73 -18.05
N LEU A 220 -7.22 0.40 -17.64
CA LEU A 220 -5.82 0.48 -17.22
C LEU A 220 -5.68 0.88 -15.74
N LEU A 221 -4.64 0.34 -15.10
CA LEU A 221 -4.18 0.74 -13.77
C LEU A 221 -2.67 1.07 -13.85
N TYR A 222 -2.32 2.34 -13.67
CA TYR A 222 -0.93 2.81 -13.72
C TYR A 222 -0.42 3.18 -12.33
N CYS A 223 0.59 2.46 -11.81
CA CYS A 223 1.26 2.93 -10.59
C CYS A 223 2.34 3.97 -10.91
N TYR A 224 2.11 5.24 -10.52
CA TYR A 224 3.04 6.32 -10.83
C TYR A 224 4.18 6.41 -9.81
N VAL A 225 5.40 6.25 -10.33
CA VAL A 225 6.65 6.37 -9.58
C VAL A 225 7.35 7.68 -9.95
N PRO A 226 7.56 8.61 -9.01
CA PRO A 226 8.29 9.84 -9.30
C PRO A 226 9.69 9.61 -9.85
N LYS A 227 10.07 10.48 -10.80
CA LYS A 227 11.36 10.47 -11.54
C LYS A 227 11.55 9.28 -12.50
N VAL A 228 10.46 8.56 -12.77
CA VAL A 228 10.36 7.51 -13.80
C VAL A 228 9.35 7.91 -14.88
N ALA A 229 9.59 9.06 -15.52
CA ALA A 229 8.72 9.67 -16.54
C ALA A 229 7.24 9.86 -16.17
N CYS A 230 6.87 9.83 -14.87
CA CYS A 230 5.48 9.87 -14.42
C CYS A 230 4.68 11.09 -14.94
N THR A 231 5.31 12.25 -15.12
CA THR A 231 4.66 13.42 -15.74
C THR A 231 4.15 13.11 -17.15
N ASN A 232 4.95 12.42 -17.98
CA ASN A 232 4.54 12.06 -19.34
C ASN A 232 3.44 10.99 -19.35
N TRP A 233 3.51 10.01 -18.44
CA TRP A 233 2.42 9.05 -18.27
C TRP A 233 1.11 9.71 -17.80
N LYS A 234 1.16 10.65 -16.85
CA LYS A 234 -0.02 11.42 -16.44
C LYS A 234 -0.61 12.24 -17.60
N ARG A 235 0.23 12.89 -18.42
CA ARG A 235 -0.21 13.60 -19.63
C ARG A 235 -0.90 12.67 -20.64
N VAL A 236 -0.30 11.50 -20.92
CA VAL A 236 -0.89 10.47 -21.79
C VAL A 236 -2.26 10.03 -21.26
N LEU A 237 -2.37 9.76 -19.95
CA LEU A 237 -3.65 9.39 -19.33
C LEU A 237 -4.67 10.54 -19.32
N MET A 238 -4.26 11.80 -19.21
CA MET A 238 -5.15 12.96 -19.36
C MET A 238 -5.71 13.10 -20.79
N VAL A 239 -4.91 12.80 -21.82
CA VAL A 239 -5.39 12.73 -23.21
C VAL A 239 -6.39 11.57 -23.36
N LEU A 240 -6.02 10.36 -22.92
CA LEU A 240 -6.86 9.16 -23.05
C LEU A 240 -8.19 9.28 -22.32
N THR A 241 -8.20 9.83 -21.11
CA THR A 241 -9.44 9.99 -20.32
C THR A 241 -10.29 11.20 -20.73
N GLY A 242 -9.83 12.01 -21.70
CA GLY A 242 -10.51 13.22 -22.16
C GLY A 242 -10.36 14.44 -21.22
N VAL A 243 -9.66 14.30 -20.10
CA VAL A 243 -9.39 15.37 -19.12
C VAL A 243 -8.61 16.52 -19.75
N ALA A 244 -7.75 16.23 -20.74
CA ALA A 244 -7.01 17.22 -21.50
C ALA A 244 -7.87 18.01 -22.52
N GLY A 245 -9.18 17.77 -22.58
CA GLY A 245 -10.10 18.47 -23.47
C GLY A 245 -9.75 18.25 -24.96
N SER A 246 -9.37 19.33 -25.66
CA SER A 246 -9.00 19.28 -27.08
C SER A 246 -7.53 18.91 -27.32
N HIS A 247 -6.68 18.85 -26.28
CA HIS A 247 -5.26 18.51 -26.44
C HIS A 247 -5.09 17.03 -26.81
N ARG A 248 -4.55 16.79 -28.01
CA ARG A 248 -4.17 15.44 -28.49
C ARG A 248 -2.68 15.12 -28.29
N ASP A 249 -1.83 16.14 -28.24
CA ASP A 249 -0.40 16.00 -27.92
C ASP A 249 -0.20 16.08 -26.39
N PRO A 250 0.30 15.01 -25.73
CA PRO A 250 0.59 15.06 -24.30
C PRO A 250 1.65 16.11 -23.90
N LEU A 251 2.52 16.56 -24.82
CA LEU A 251 3.51 17.61 -24.53
C LEU A 251 2.88 19.01 -24.45
N ALA A 252 1.73 19.24 -25.08
CA ALA A 252 1.00 20.50 -24.98
C ALA A 252 0.47 20.77 -23.56
N ILE A 253 0.27 19.73 -22.75
CA ILE A 253 -0.19 19.83 -21.36
C ILE A 253 0.97 20.26 -20.45
N PRO A 254 0.90 21.40 -19.73
CA PRO A 254 1.93 21.85 -18.81
C PRO A 254 2.28 20.81 -17.72
N ALA A 255 3.55 20.76 -17.33
CA ALA A 255 4.03 19.75 -16.38
C ALA A 255 3.40 19.89 -14.97
N ASN A 256 3.08 21.12 -14.55
CA ASN A 256 2.37 21.41 -13.30
C ASN A 256 0.91 20.92 -13.33
N GLU A 257 0.23 21.08 -14.47
CA GLU A 257 -1.16 20.65 -14.65
C GLU A 257 -1.29 19.12 -14.54
N ALA A 258 -0.33 18.40 -15.11
CA ALA A 258 -0.23 16.94 -14.98
C ALA A 258 0.02 16.44 -13.54
N HIS A 259 0.24 17.33 -12.57
CA HIS A 259 0.36 16.99 -11.14
C HIS A 259 -0.74 17.59 -10.27
N VAL A 260 -1.77 18.23 -10.85
CA VAL A 260 -2.94 18.71 -10.10
C VAL A 260 -3.79 17.52 -9.63
N ALA A 261 -4.09 17.50 -8.33
CA ALA A 261 -4.98 16.50 -7.74
C ALA A 261 -6.42 16.67 -8.27
N GLY A 262 -7.09 15.55 -8.56
CA GLY A 262 -8.44 15.53 -9.14
C GLY A 262 -8.47 15.40 -10.67
N ASN A 263 -7.41 15.79 -11.38
CA ASN A 263 -7.32 15.59 -12.84
C ASN A 263 -7.31 14.11 -13.24
N LEU A 264 -6.71 13.25 -12.43
CA LEU A 264 -6.69 11.80 -12.65
C LEU A 264 -7.10 11.12 -11.35
N ARG A 265 -8.12 10.25 -11.43
CA ARG A 265 -8.62 9.51 -10.27
C ARG A 265 -7.68 8.39 -9.89
N THR A 266 -7.45 8.25 -8.59
CA THR A 266 -6.67 7.16 -8.01
C THR A 266 -7.58 6.02 -7.57
N LEU A 267 -7.05 4.79 -7.57
CA LEU A 267 -7.78 3.60 -7.17
C LEU A 267 -8.21 3.67 -5.68
N SER A 268 -7.52 4.48 -4.88
CA SER A 268 -7.88 4.77 -3.47
C SER A 268 -9.24 5.48 -3.29
N GLU A 269 -9.76 6.13 -4.33
CA GLU A 269 -11.04 6.88 -4.30
C GLU A 269 -12.28 6.03 -4.60
N TYR A 270 -12.10 4.73 -4.86
CA TYR A 270 -13.17 3.80 -5.22
C TYR A 270 -13.57 2.93 -4.02
N SER A 271 -14.79 2.39 -4.05
CA SER A 271 -15.22 1.42 -3.04
C SER A 271 -14.46 0.08 -3.14
N THR A 272 -14.38 -0.67 -2.04
CA THR A 272 -13.65 -1.95 -2.00
C THR A 272 -14.08 -2.97 -3.07
N SER A 273 -15.36 -2.98 -3.46
CA SER A 273 -15.84 -3.83 -4.58
C SER A 273 -15.31 -3.35 -5.93
N GLN A 274 -15.39 -2.04 -6.20
CA GLN A 274 -14.86 -1.41 -7.41
C GLN A 274 -13.34 -1.53 -7.55
N ILE A 275 -12.61 -1.48 -6.43
CA ILE A 275 -11.16 -1.74 -6.36
C ILE A 275 -10.87 -3.19 -6.76
N ASN A 276 -11.54 -4.16 -6.12
CA ASN A 276 -11.34 -5.58 -6.39
C ASN A 276 -11.72 -5.97 -7.82
N GLN A 277 -12.74 -5.34 -8.40
CA GLN A 277 -13.10 -5.49 -9.82
C GLN A 277 -11.92 -5.07 -10.70
N ARG A 278 -11.45 -3.82 -10.58
CA ARG A 278 -10.40 -3.24 -11.41
C ARG A 278 -9.08 -4.01 -11.31
N LEU A 279 -8.67 -4.38 -10.09
CA LEU A 279 -7.46 -5.20 -9.87
C LEU A 279 -7.51 -6.56 -10.59
N ARG A 280 -8.70 -7.12 -10.82
CA ARG A 280 -8.90 -8.39 -11.55
C ARG A 280 -9.04 -8.21 -13.06
N THR A 281 -9.66 -7.12 -13.53
CA THR A 281 -10.07 -6.98 -14.94
C THR A 281 -9.22 -6.03 -15.77
N TYR A 282 -8.46 -5.13 -15.14
CA TYR A 282 -7.68 -4.09 -15.84
C TYR A 282 -6.21 -4.50 -15.98
N LEU A 283 -5.56 -3.99 -17.03
CA LEU A 283 -4.14 -4.13 -17.26
C LEU A 283 -3.37 -3.23 -16.27
N LYS A 284 -2.53 -3.83 -15.45
CA LYS A 284 -1.79 -3.21 -14.36
C LYS A 284 -0.34 -3.01 -14.80
N PHE A 285 0.12 -1.77 -14.86
CA PHE A 285 1.50 -1.48 -15.26
C PHE A 285 2.20 -0.51 -14.32
N ILE A 286 3.51 -0.70 -14.22
CA ILE A 286 4.42 0.11 -13.41
C ILE A 286 5.67 0.41 -14.24
N PHE A 287 6.19 1.62 -14.11
CA PHE A 287 7.51 1.96 -14.66
C PHE A 287 8.50 2.18 -13.52
N VAL A 288 9.66 1.53 -13.63
CA VAL A 288 10.74 1.58 -12.65
C VAL A 288 12.05 2.06 -13.27
N ARG A 289 13.02 2.40 -12.43
CA ARG A 289 14.33 2.94 -12.82
C ARG A 289 15.38 2.43 -11.84
N GLU A 290 16.64 2.36 -12.25
CA GLU A 290 17.76 2.13 -11.33
C GLU A 290 17.64 3.06 -10.09
N PRO A 291 17.61 2.52 -8.86
CA PRO A 291 17.25 3.29 -7.66
C PRO A 291 18.11 4.53 -7.40
N PHE A 292 19.41 4.49 -7.71
CA PHE A 292 20.32 5.60 -7.41
C PHE A 292 20.32 6.69 -8.48
N GLU A 293 20.17 6.36 -9.77
CA GLU A 293 19.83 7.33 -10.81
C GLU A 293 18.50 8.04 -10.49
N ARG A 294 17.49 7.30 -10.03
CA ARG A 294 16.20 7.84 -9.61
C ARG A 294 16.38 8.81 -8.44
N LEU A 295 17.16 8.44 -7.44
CA LEU A 295 17.44 9.27 -6.26
C LEU A 295 18.20 10.56 -6.62
N VAL A 296 19.23 10.46 -7.46
CA VAL A 296 19.97 11.63 -7.96
C VAL A 296 19.06 12.52 -8.80
N SER A 297 18.18 11.95 -9.62
CA SER A 297 17.13 12.71 -10.32
C SER A 297 16.15 13.40 -9.37
N ALA A 298 15.85 12.82 -8.20
CA ALA A 298 15.00 13.44 -7.18
C ALA A 298 15.71 14.63 -6.52
N TYR A 299 16.95 14.44 -6.07
CA TYR A 299 17.78 15.49 -5.50
C TYR A 299 17.95 16.68 -6.45
N ARG A 300 18.42 16.44 -7.69
CA ARG A 300 18.56 17.47 -8.73
C ARG A 300 17.25 18.19 -9.03
N ASN A 301 16.12 17.48 -8.99
CA ASN A 301 14.83 18.10 -9.23
C ASN A 301 14.33 18.96 -8.07
N LYS A 302 14.78 18.73 -6.83
CA LYS A 302 14.19 19.36 -5.63
C LYS A 302 15.09 20.29 -4.82
N PHE A 303 16.42 20.13 -4.90
CA PHE A 303 17.36 20.96 -4.14
C PHE A 303 18.28 21.82 -5.02
N THR A 304 18.49 21.49 -6.30
CA THR A 304 19.37 22.27 -7.19
C THR A 304 18.64 23.27 -8.09
N ARG A 305 17.37 23.59 -7.80
CA ARG A 305 16.54 24.50 -8.61
C ARG A 305 15.95 25.58 -7.71
N SER A 306 16.45 26.80 -7.83
CA SER A 306 16.13 27.95 -6.96
C SER A 306 14.64 28.15 -6.69
N TYR A 307 13.77 27.91 -7.69
CA TYR A 307 12.32 28.07 -7.58
C TYR A 307 11.60 27.06 -6.67
N ASN A 308 12.24 25.98 -6.21
CA ASN A 308 11.63 24.99 -5.30
C ASN A 308 11.61 25.43 -3.82
N THR A 309 11.33 26.70 -3.55
CA THR A 309 11.40 27.32 -2.21
C THR A 309 10.65 26.52 -1.14
N ALA A 310 9.48 25.95 -1.46
CA ALA A 310 8.72 25.10 -0.54
C ALA A 310 9.47 23.81 -0.11
N PHE A 311 10.22 23.16 -1.01
CA PHE A 311 11.04 21.99 -0.68
C PHE A 311 12.29 22.39 0.11
N HIS A 312 12.93 23.51 -0.27
CA HIS A 312 14.09 24.07 0.44
C HIS A 312 13.73 24.43 1.88
N LYS A 313 12.62 25.15 2.10
CA LYS A 313 12.12 25.52 3.43
C LYS A 313 11.68 24.28 4.24
N ARG A 314 10.89 23.35 3.68
CA ARG A 314 10.38 22.16 4.43
C ARG A 314 11.47 21.12 4.75
N TYR A 315 12.24 20.71 3.75
CA TYR A 315 13.21 19.63 3.88
C TYR A 315 14.63 20.15 3.99
N GLY A 316 15.00 21.17 3.22
CA GLY A 316 16.39 21.62 3.19
C GLY A 316 16.87 22.24 4.50
N THR A 317 16.09 23.13 5.11
CA THR A 317 16.43 23.69 6.44
C THR A 317 16.53 22.61 7.52
N LYS A 318 15.69 21.56 7.44
CA LYS A 318 15.70 20.40 8.34
C LYS A 318 16.95 19.54 8.14
N ILE A 319 17.39 19.34 6.89
CA ILE A 319 18.63 18.65 6.54
C ILE A 319 19.85 19.42 7.06
N VAL A 320 19.96 20.70 6.71
CA VAL A 320 21.06 21.59 7.15
C VAL A 320 21.16 21.61 8.68
N ARG A 321 20.06 21.86 9.39
CA ARG A 321 20.03 21.93 10.86
C ARG A 321 20.48 20.63 11.55
N ARG A 322 20.31 19.47 10.92
CA ARG A 322 20.63 18.16 11.52
C ARG A 322 22.01 17.62 11.13
N HIS A 323 22.50 17.94 9.95
CA HIS A 323 23.69 17.28 9.37
C HIS A 323 24.85 18.21 9.02
N ARG A 324 24.63 19.53 8.92
CA ARG A 324 25.70 20.49 8.64
C ARG A 324 26.40 20.90 9.95
N PRO A 325 27.73 20.80 10.06
CA PRO A 325 28.47 21.45 11.14
C PRO A 325 28.45 22.97 10.94
N ASP A 326 28.27 23.72 12.03
CA ASP A 326 28.30 25.19 12.08
C ASP A 326 27.60 25.91 10.91
N PRO A 327 26.29 25.61 10.67
CA PRO A 327 25.57 26.13 9.52
C PRO A 327 25.36 27.64 9.62
N GLN A 328 25.67 28.35 8.53
CA GLN A 328 25.42 29.80 8.44
C GLN A 328 23.92 30.12 8.63
N PRO A 329 23.57 31.29 9.22
CA PRO A 329 22.18 31.67 9.45
C PRO A 329 21.32 31.62 8.19
N GLU A 330 21.88 32.03 7.04
CA GLU A 330 21.20 32.00 5.75
C GLU A 330 20.82 30.57 5.30
N ALA A 331 21.69 29.58 5.54
CA ALA A 331 21.41 28.18 5.20
C ALA A 331 20.33 27.57 6.11
N LEU A 332 20.33 27.94 7.41
CA LEU A 332 19.27 27.57 8.36
C LEU A 332 17.92 28.18 8.00
N GLU A 333 17.92 29.36 7.38
CA GLU A 333 16.72 30.04 6.95
C GLU A 333 16.21 29.56 5.59
N GLN A 334 17.07 29.48 4.57
CA GLN A 334 16.69 29.22 3.18
C GLN A 334 16.65 27.72 2.83
N GLY A 335 17.66 26.94 3.24
CA GLY A 335 17.78 25.50 2.94
C GLY A 335 17.87 25.14 1.45
N ASN A 336 18.34 26.08 0.62
CA ASN A 336 18.44 25.96 -0.85
C ASN A 336 19.82 25.49 -1.34
N ASP A 337 20.76 25.27 -0.42
CA ASP A 337 22.17 24.94 -0.64
C ASP A 337 22.55 23.56 -0.07
N VAL A 338 21.55 22.69 0.12
CA VAL A 338 21.73 21.31 0.59
C VAL A 338 22.58 20.53 -0.40
N SER A 339 23.68 19.95 0.05
CA SER A 339 24.50 19.03 -0.73
C SER A 339 23.84 17.64 -0.88
N PHE A 340 24.28 16.87 -1.88
CA PHE A 340 23.82 15.49 -2.04
C PHE A 340 24.26 14.59 -0.86
N GLU A 341 25.41 14.90 -0.25
CA GLU A 341 25.92 14.19 0.92
C GLU A 341 25.00 14.35 2.13
N GLU A 342 24.64 15.58 2.47
CA GLU A 342 23.70 15.86 3.57
C GLU A 342 22.31 15.25 3.30
N PHE A 343 21.87 15.23 2.03
CA PHE A 343 20.63 14.55 1.64
C PHE A 343 20.72 13.02 1.82
N VAL A 344 21.86 12.39 1.49
CA VAL A 344 22.08 10.96 1.79
C VAL A 344 22.06 10.72 3.31
N TYR A 345 22.70 11.60 4.09
CA TYR A 345 22.76 11.49 5.56
C TYR A 345 21.38 11.58 6.20
N TYR A 346 20.54 12.49 5.70
CA TYR A 346 19.13 12.63 6.08
C TYR A 346 18.31 11.35 5.84
N LEU A 347 18.50 10.68 4.70
CA LEU A 347 17.72 9.47 4.36
C LEU A 347 18.12 8.26 5.21
N VAL A 348 19.38 8.15 5.60
CA VAL A 348 19.92 7.02 6.37
C VAL A 348 19.99 7.28 7.88
N ASP A 349 19.50 8.43 8.33
CA ASP A 349 19.29 8.79 9.74
C ASP A 349 18.05 8.06 10.32
N PRO A 350 18.22 7.22 11.36
CA PRO A 350 17.11 6.58 12.06
C PRO A 350 16.15 7.54 12.75
N ALA A 351 16.53 8.80 13.02
CA ALA A 351 15.58 9.79 13.52
C ALA A 351 14.62 10.24 12.41
N THR A 352 15.13 10.61 11.22
CA THR A 352 14.29 10.91 10.04
C THR A 352 13.28 9.81 9.74
N GLN A 353 13.74 8.55 9.69
CA GLN A 353 12.88 7.40 9.34
C GLN A 353 11.76 7.09 10.37
N ARG A 354 11.86 7.63 11.59
CA ARG A 354 10.83 7.49 12.64
C ARG A 354 9.91 8.70 12.75
N GLU A 355 10.27 9.82 12.14
CA GLU A 355 9.58 11.10 12.31
C GLU A 355 8.39 11.24 11.35
N GLU A 356 8.59 10.94 10.07
CA GLU A 356 7.54 10.94 9.03
C GLU A 356 7.87 9.91 7.93
N PRO A 357 6.87 9.38 7.20
CA PRO A 357 7.12 8.65 5.95
C PRO A 357 7.92 9.51 4.96
N PHE A 358 8.69 8.88 4.06
CA PHE A 358 9.45 9.65 3.08
C PHE A 358 8.52 10.36 2.08
N ASN A 359 9.00 11.47 1.53
CA ASN A 359 8.37 12.10 0.40
C ASN A 359 8.40 11.15 -0.81
N GLU A 360 7.30 11.04 -1.55
CA GLU A 360 7.16 10.17 -2.72
C GLU A 360 8.31 10.27 -3.74
N HIS A 361 8.98 11.42 -3.84
CA HIS A 361 10.11 11.60 -4.75
C HIS A 361 11.36 10.79 -4.40
N TRP A 362 11.55 10.41 -3.13
CA TRP A 362 12.63 9.56 -2.64
C TRP A 362 12.13 8.42 -1.74
N GLU A 363 10.83 8.12 -1.80
CA GLU A 363 10.28 6.88 -1.26
C GLU A 363 10.61 5.72 -2.22
N ARG A 364 10.83 4.53 -1.68
CA ARG A 364 11.21 3.31 -2.40
C ARG A 364 10.04 2.81 -3.25
N VAL A 365 10.33 2.30 -4.44
CA VAL A 365 9.31 1.89 -5.42
C VAL A 365 8.40 0.79 -4.87
N HIS A 366 8.97 -0.22 -4.19
CA HIS A 366 8.19 -1.27 -3.54
C HIS A 366 7.30 -0.77 -2.39
N SER A 367 7.62 0.38 -1.81
CA SER A 367 6.84 1.04 -0.75
C SER A 367 5.74 1.94 -1.30
N LEU A 368 5.88 2.45 -2.53
CA LEU A 368 4.85 3.24 -3.23
C LEU A 368 3.80 2.38 -3.96
N CYS A 369 4.26 1.28 -4.57
CA CYS A 369 3.44 0.52 -5.54
C CYS A 369 3.15 -0.93 -5.11
N HIS A 370 3.69 -1.38 -3.97
CA HIS A 370 3.44 -2.69 -3.37
C HIS A 370 3.38 -3.88 -4.36
N PRO A 371 4.41 -4.12 -5.17
CA PRO A 371 4.36 -5.12 -6.26
C PRO A 371 4.27 -6.59 -5.79
N CYS A 372 4.41 -6.85 -4.49
CA CYS A 372 4.16 -8.16 -3.89
C CYS A 372 2.73 -8.31 -3.32
N LEU A 373 1.89 -7.28 -3.44
CA LEU A 373 0.47 -7.27 -3.11
C LEU A 373 -0.40 -6.95 -4.34
N ILE A 374 0.11 -6.13 -5.27
CA ILE A 374 -0.48 -5.84 -6.57
C ILE A 374 0.34 -6.58 -7.62
N HIS A 375 -0.30 -7.56 -8.28
CA HIS A 375 0.28 -8.23 -9.44
C HIS A 375 0.33 -7.24 -10.62
N TYR A 376 1.51 -7.00 -11.19
CA TYR A 376 1.68 -6.11 -12.33
C TYR A 376 1.87 -6.93 -13.60
N ASP A 377 1.00 -6.69 -14.58
CA ASP A 377 1.01 -7.39 -15.86
C ASP A 377 2.20 -6.94 -16.74
N VAL A 378 2.57 -5.65 -16.65
CA VAL A 378 3.70 -5.05 -17.38
C VAL A 378 4.62 -4.27 -16.42
N VAL A 379 5.88 -4.70 -16.35
CA VAL A 379 6.96 -3.99 -15.65
C VAL A 379 7.84 -3.28 -16.68
N GLY A 380 7.65 -1.96 -16.81
CA GLY A 380 8.43 -1.08 -17.67
C GLY A 380 9.71 -0.58 -17.00
N LYS A 381 10.78 -0.38 -17.77
CA LYS A 381 12.06 0.18 -17.30
C LYS A 381 12.33 1.53 -17.97
N TYR A 382 12.89 2.47 -17.21
CA TYR A 382 13.22 3.82 -17.71
C TYR A 382 14.30 3.79 -18.80
N GLU A 383 15.14 2.76 -18.77
CA GLU A 383 16.21 2.49 -19.72
C GLU A 383 15.68 2.03 -21.09
N THR A 384 14.50 1.38 -21.13
CA THR A 384 13.79 0.96 -22.36
C THR A 384 12.46 1.71 -22.56
N LEU A 385 12.30 2.87 -21.90
CA LEU A 385 11.04 3.60 -21.74
C LEU A 385 10.20 3.76 -23.01
N GLU A 386 10.80 4.09 -24.15
CA GLU A 386 10.05 4.31 -25.39
C GLU A 386 9.42 3.02 -25.93
N GLN A 387 10.16 1.92 -25.90
CA GLN A 387 9.72 0.61 -26.36
C GLN A 387 8.62 0.06 -25.44
N ASP A 388 8.87 0.10 -24.13
CA ASP A 388 7.95 -0.35 -23.10
C ASP A 388 6.64 0.47 -23.08
N SER A 389 6.73 1.80 -23.23
CA SER A 389 5.53 2.65 -23.30
C SER A 389 4.72 2.40 -24.56
N ARG A 390 5.38 2.19 -25.71
CA ARG A 390 4.70 1.81 -26.95
C ARG A 390 3.96 0.48 -26.79
N TYR A 391 4.57 -0.51 -26.13
CA TYR A 391 3.95 -1.81 -25.86
C TYR A 391 2.70 -1.70 -24.98
N VAL A 392 2.73 -0.88 -23.92
CA VAL A 392 1.54 -0.63 -23.09
C VAL A 392 0.40 0.02 -23.90
N LEU A 393 0.71 0.96 -24.79
CA LEU A 393 -0.30 1.63 -25.64
C LEU A 393 -0.87 0.67 -26.70
N GLN A 394 -0.07 -0.25 -27.23
CA GLN A 394 -0.51 -1.31 -28.14
C GLN A 394 -1.43 -2.33 -27.45
N LEU A 395 -1.08 -2.77 -26.23
CA LEU A 395 -1.98 -3.60 -25.43
C LEU A 395 -3.31 -2.89 -25.17
N ALA A 396 -3.27 -1.57 -24.94
CA ALA A 396 -4.45 -0.74 -24.74
C ALA A 396 -5.30 -0.50 -26.02
N GLY A 397 -4.76 -0.73 -27.22
CA GLY A 397 -5.43 -0.43 -28.49
C GLY A 397 -5.62 1.07 -28.74
N VAL A 398 -4.64 1.88 -28.29
CA VAL A 398 -4.66 3.36 -28.35
C VAL A 398 -3.43 3.97 -29.02
N GLU A 399 -2.57 3.15 -29.61
CA GLU A 399 -1.35 3.58 -30.31
C GLU A 399 -1.61 4.55 -31.47
N ASP A 400 -2.78 4.45 -32.11
CA ASP A 400 -3.24 5.38 -33.15
C ASP A 400 -3.84 6.69 -32.58
N GLN A 401 -4.12 6.73 -31.27
CA GLN A 401 -4.77 7.87 -30.59
C GLN A 401 -3.76 8.77 -29.89
N VAL A 402 -2.73 8.17 -29.27
CA VAL A 402 -1.73 8.89 -28.48
C VAL A 402 -0.36 8.20 -28.60
N SER A 403 0.71 8.98 -28.65
CA SER A 403 2.08 8.49 -28.55
C SER A 403 2.71 8.89 -27.22
N PHE A 404 3.59 8.05 -26.68
CA PHE A 404 4.32 8.39 -25.47
C PHE A 404 5.43 9.42 -25.78
N PRO A 405 5.49 10.59 -25.11
CA PRO A 405 6.49 11.59 -25.41
C PRO A 405 7.92 11.13 -25.11
N ALA A 406 8.76 11.13 -26.15
CA ALA A 406 10.17 10.81 -26.05
C ALA A 406 10.88 11.72 -25.04
N SER A 407 11.76 11.15 -24.21
CA SER A 407 12.49 11.92 -23.21
C SER A 407 13.66 12.69 -23.84
N SER A 408 13.72 14.00 -23.63
CA SER A 408 14.87 14.80 -24.07
C SER A 408 16.15 14.34 -23.36
N LYS A 409 17.10 13.81 -24.15
CA LYS A 409 18.37 13.23 -23.69
C LYS A 409 19.16 14.15 -22.74
N SER A 410 19.09 15.47 -22.95
CA SER A 410 19.83 16.48 -22.15
C SER A 410 19.34 16.60 -20.69
N THR A 411 18.11 16.14 -20.39
CA THR A 411 17.52 16.22 -19.04
C THR A 411 17.72 14.94 -18.22
N ARG A 412 18.13 13.85 -18.87
CA ARG A 412 18.27 12.53 -18.26
C ARG A 412 19.45 12.51 -17.29
N THR A 413 19.23 12.19 -16.01
CA THR A 413 20.32 11.65 -15.16
C THR A 413 20.83 10.37 -15.81
N THR A 414 22.12 10.08 -15.76
CA THR A 414 22.73 8.83 -16.27
C THR A 414 23.50 8.13 -15.15
N GLY A 415 23.87 6.87 -15.37
CA GLY A 415 24.75 6.12 -14.47
C GLY A 415 26.06 6.85 -14.17
N ASP A 416 26.68 7.50 -15.17
CA ASP A 416 27.91 8.30 -14.98
C ASP A 416 27.67 9.52 -14.10
N MET A 417 26.54 10.23 -14.31
CA MET A 417 26.15 11.34 -13.46
C MET A 417 25.84 10.88 -12.04
N ALA A 418 25.16 9.73 -11.88
CA ALA A 418 24.94 9.15 -10.57
C ALA A 418 26.28 8.80 -9.89
N ALA A 419 27.20 8.16 -10.61
CA ALA A 419 28.54 7.85 -10.12
C ALA A 419 29.26 9.10 -9.58
N GLN A 420 29.22 10.23 -10.31
CA GLN A 420 29.78 11.51 -9.86
C GLN A 420 29.20 11.97 -8.50
N PHE A 421 27.88 11.91 -8.32
CA PHE A 421 27.25 12.24 -7.03
C PHE A 421 27.67 11.30 -5.89
N PHE A 422 28.00 10.04 -6.19
CA PHE A 422 28.44 9.06 -5.20
C PHE A 422 29.95 9.04 -4.92
N GLN A 423 30.79 9.74 -5.70
CA GLN A 423 32.26 9.70 -5.58
C GLN A 423 32.78 10.02 -4.16
N ASN A 424 32.21 11.05 -3.53
CA ASN A 424 32.67 11.58 -2.23
C ASN A 424 31.86 11.05 -1.04
N ILE A 425 30.79 10.27 -1.27
CA ILE A 425 29.98 9.71 -0.18
C ILE A 425 30.77 8.61 0.52
N ASN A 426 30.94 8.71 1.85
CA ASN A 426 31.68 7.70 2.61
C ASN A 426 31.05 6.29 2.45
N PRO A 427 31.86 5.22 2.25
CA PRO A 427 31.40 3.83 2.08
C PRO A 427 30.36 3.35 3.10
N PHE A 428 30.44 3.81 4.36
CA PHE A 428 29.47 3.50 5.41
C PHE A 428 28.06 3.98 5.05
N TYR A 429 27.93 5.22 4.54
CA TYR A 429 26.66 5.79 4.14
C TYR A 429 26.18 5.23 2.80
N GLN A 430 27.08 4.93 1.85
CA GLN A 430 26.73 4.20 0.63
C GLN A 430 26.09 2.84 0.94
N LYS A 431 26.68 2.06 1.85
CA LYS A 431 26.16 0.76 2.28
C LYS A 431 24.82 0.88 3.01
N LYS A 432 24.65 1.89 3.88
CA LYS A 432 23.36 2.17 4.52
C LYS A 432 22.27 2.53 3.51
N LEU A 433 22.59 3.39 2.54
CA LEU A 433 21.65 3.81 1.50
C LEU A 433 21.29 2.64 0.58
N TYR A 434 22.26 1.80 0.21
CA TYR A 434 21.99 0.57 -0.54
C TYR A 434 21.03 -0.35 0.23
N ASN A 435 21.27 -0.56 1.53
CA ASN A 435 20.36 -1.35 2.36
C ASN A 435 18.93 -0.76 2.44
N LEU A 436 18.79 0.57 2.41
CA LEU A 436 17.50 1.25 2.40
C LEU A 436 16.71 0.99 1.10
N TYR A 437 17.38 0.96 -0.05
CA TYR A 437 16.78 0.71 -1.37
C TYR A 437 16.90 -0.73 -1.86
N ARG A 438 17.50 -1.65 -1.08
CA ARG A 438 17.85 -3.01 -1.48
C ARG A 438 16.69 -3.78 -2.12
N MET A 439 15.47 -3.60 -1.62
CA MET A 439 14.29 -4.28 -2.17
C MET A 439 13.94 -3.78 -3.57
N ASP A 440 14.18 -2.51 -3.93
CA ASP A 440 13.97 -2.03 -5.30
C ASP A 440 15.02 -2.63 -6.26
N PHE A 441 16.26 -2.81 -5.82
CA PHE A 441 17.29 -3.51 -6.61
C PHE A 441 16.90 -4.97 -6.88
N LEU A 442 16.46 -5.70 -5.84
CA LEU A 442 16.09 -7.11 -5.93
C LEU A 442 14.82 -7.31 -6.76
N LEU A 443 13.73 -6.63 -6.43
CA LEU A 443 12.41 -6.86 -7.04
C LEU A 443 12.35 -6.49 -8.52
N PHE A 444 13.17 -5.53 -8.97
CA PHE A 444 13.18 -5.07 -10.35
C PHE A 444 14.43 -5.50 -11.14
N ASN A 445 15.20 -6.45 -10.59
CA ASN A 445 16.42 -6.99 -11.16
C ASN A 445 17.36 -5.88 -11.69
N TYR A 446 17.86 -5.06 -10.77
CA TYR A 446 18.95 -4.12 -11.03
C TYR A 446 20.23 -4.62 -10.36
N SER A 447 21.33 -4.57 -11.11
CA SER A 447 22.66 -4.82 -10.56
C SER A 447 23.05 -3.75 -9.54
N ILE A 448 23.87 -4.13 -8.56
CA ILE A 448 24.51 -3.16 -7.66
C ILE A 448 25.46 -2.30 -8.51
N PRO A 449 25.36 -0.96 -8.49
CA PRO A 449 26.21 -0.11 -9.31
C PRO A 449 27.69 -0.25 -8.95
N ALA A 450 28.55 -0.48 -9.95
CA ALA A 450 29.97 -0.76 -9.76
C ALA A 450 30.78 0.39 -9.15
N TYR A 451 30.24 1.62 -9.18
CA TYR A 451 30.85 2.79 -8.53
C TYR A 451 30.66 2.80 -7.00
N LEU A 452 29.84 1.90 -6.43
CA LEU A 452 29.62 1.82 -5.00
C LEU A 452 30.78 1.15 -4.27
N LYS A 453 31.21 1.79 -3.18
CA LYS A 453 32.27 1.32 -2.29
C LYS A 453 31.63 0.87 -0.99
N PHE A 454 31.77 -0.41 -0.65
CA PHE A 454 31.26 -1.02 0.59
C PHE A 454 32.37 -1.48 1.55
N ARG A 455 33.61 -1.13 1.25
CA ARG A 455 34.83 -1.39 2.02
C ARG A 455 35.48 -0.06 2.36
#